data_AF-A0A497L3X6-F1
#
_entry.id   AF-A0A497L3X6-F1
#
_cell.length_a   1.000
_cell.length_b   1.000
_cell.length_c   1.000
_cell.angle_alpha   90.00
_cell.angle_beta   90.00
_cell.angle_gamma   90.00
#
_symmetry.space_group_name_H-M   'P 1'
#
loop_
_entity.id
_entity.type
_entity.pdbx_description
1 polymer ?
#
loop_
_entity_poly.entity_id
_entity_poly.type
_entity_poly.pdbx_seq_one_letter_code
_entity_poly.pdbx_strand_id
1 'polypeptide(L)'
;MRPLRTRRRPPSGCPDCGGLLLYDPDTKTYTCNSCGRVFTREELAEARRKVFEEMRATAGYEDEDEKERLYREYLKWYLSKKKE
;
A
#
# COMPACT_ATOMS: atom_id res chain seq x y z
N MET A 1 -19.24 11.97 4.37
CA MET A 1 -18.34 11.51 3.30
C MET A 1 -17.67 10.23 3.77
N ARG A 2 -17.78 9.10 3.03
CA ARG A 2 -17.09 7.85 3.39
C ARG A 2 -15.59 8.05 3.15
N PRO A 3 -14.69 7.80 4.12
CA PRO A 3 -13.27 7.84 3.84
C PRO A 3 -12.98 6.75 2.80
N LEU A 4 -12.32 7.13 1.71
CA LEU A 4 -11.85 6.17 0.73
C LEU A 4 -10.93 5.20 1.48
N ARG A 5 -11.40 3.98 1.77
CA ARG A 5 -10.53 2.85 2.08
C ARG A 5 -9.75 2.58 0.82
N THR A 6 -8.71 3.37 0.58
CA THR A 6 -7.74 3.10 -0.46
C THR A 6 -7.11 1.79 -0.03
N ARG A 7 -7.53 0.68 -0.63
CA ARG A 7 -6.68 -0.51 -0.68
C ARG A 7 -5.36 0.03 -1.21
N ARG A 8 -4.34 0.14 -0.35
CA ARG A 8 -3.01 0.65 -0.70
C ARG A 8 -2.39 -0.39 -1.62
N ARG A 9 -2.86 -0.39 -2.88
CA ARG A 9 -2.31 -1.20 -3.95
C ARG A 9 -0.92 -0.62 -4.21
N PRO A 10 0.14 -1.46 -4.23
CA PRO A 10 1.48 -0.96 -4.48
C PRO A 10 1.49 -0.18 -5.80
N PRO A 11 2.31 0.90 -5.89
CA PRO A 11 2.32 1.76 -7.05
C PRO A 11 2.65 0.96 -8.31
N SER A 12 1.75 1.02 -9.29
CA SER A 12 1.92 0.35 -10.60
C SER A 12 2.88 1.09 -11.52
N GLY A 13 3.35 2.27 -11.11
CA GLY A 13 4.31 3.10 -11.85
C GLY A 13 5.76 2.76 -11.53
N CYS A 14 6.65 3.62 -12.02
CA CYS A 14 8.06 3.54 -11.71
C CYS A 14 8.32 3.73 -10.21
N PRO A 15 9.25 2.96 -9.62
CA PRO A 15 9.61 3.09 -8.21
C PRO A 15 10.21 4.45 -7.82
N ASP A 16 10.67 5.24 -8.80
CA ASP A 16 11.39 6.50 -8.62
C ASP A 16 10.53 7.71 -9.01
N CYS A 17 9.96 7.68 -10.23
CA CYS A 17 9.20 8.78 -10.82
C CYS A 17 7.68 8.69 -10.51
N GLY A 18 7.16 7.52 -10.12
CA GLY A 18 5.71 7.25 -10.06
C GLY A 18 4.99 7.28 -11.42
N GLY A 19 5.72 7.60 -12.49
CA GLY A 19 5.22 7.72 -13.86
C GLY A 19 4.92 6.38 -14.53
N LEU A 20 4.27 6.49 -15.68
CA LEU A 20 3.93 5.34 -16.54
C LEU A 20 5.20 4.71 -17.11
N LEU A 21 5.29 3.39 -17.03
CA LEU A 21 6.30 2.60 -17.74
C LEU A 21 5.69 2.08 -19.04
N LEU A 22 6.39 2.34 -20.15
CA LEU A 22 6.09 1.75 -21.44
C LEU A 22 6.85 0.42 -21.57
N TYR A 23 6.16 -0.65 -21.98
CA TYR A 23 6.80 -1.93 -22.25
C TYR A 23 7.20 -2.00 -23.72
N ASP A 24 8.47 -2.31 -23.95
CA ASP A 24 9.01 -2.59 -25.27
C ASP A 24 9.09 -4.11 -25.49
N PRO A 25 8.36 -4.68 -26.47
CA PRO A 25 8.30 -6.11 -26.67
C PRO A 25 9.57 -6.70 -27.30
N ASP A 26 10.33 -5.90 -28.04
CA ASP A 26 11.54 -6.33 -28.74
C ASP A 26 12.68 -6.59 -27.75
N THR A 27 12.90 -5.67 -26.82
CA THR A 27 13.94 -5.80 -25.78
C THR A 27 13.40 -6.42 -24.49
N LYS A 28 12.08 -6.57 -24.35
CA LYS A 28 11.38 -7.00 -23.12
C LYS A 28 11.70 -6.10 -21.93
N THR A 29 12.00 -4.82 -22.18
CA THR A 29 12.31 -3.82 -21.17
C THR A 29 11.13 -2.88 -20.91
N TYR A 30 11.18 -2.19 -19.77
CA TYR A 30 10.21 -1.18 -19.37
C TYR A 30 10.89 0.19 -19.27
N THR A 31 10.38 1.20 -19.97
CA THR A 31 10.95 2.56 -19.96
C THR A 31 10.01 3.53 -19.23
N CYS A 32 10.45 4.22 -18.17
CA CYS A 32 9.64 5.30 -17.55
C CYS A 32 9.61 6.53 -18.47
N ASN A 33 8.42 7.02 -18.82
CA ASN A 33 8.26 8.21 -19.65
C ASN A 33 8.71 9.51 -18.96
N SER A 34 8.74 9.54 -17.63
CA SER A 34 9.07 10.73 -16.84
C SER A 34 10.56 10.85 -16.46
N CYS A 35 11.27 9.73 -16.24
CA CYS A 35 12.69 9.74 -15.89
C CYS A 35 13.60 9.11 -16.96
N GLY A 36 13.04 8.56 -18.05
CA GLY A 36 13.80 8.00 -19.17
C GLY A 36 14.58 6.72 -18.84
N ARG A 37 14.41 6.19 -17.62
CA ARG A 37 15.14 5.02 -17.14
C ARG A 37 14.52 3.75 -17.70
N VAL A 38 15.39 2.86 -18.17
CA VAL A 38 15.02 1.53 -18.67
C VAL A 38 15.22 0.53 -17.55
N PHE A 39 14.22 -0.32 -17.34
CA PHE A 39 14.21 -1.39 -16.35
C PHE A 39 13.99 -2.72 -17.04
N THR A 40 14.72 -3.75 -16.63
CA THR A 40 14.33 -5.12 -16.96
C THR A 40 13.14 -5.56 -16.09
N ARG A 41 12.52 -6.69 -16.46
CA ARG A 41 11.40 -7.24 -15.68
C ARG A 41 11.81 -7.63 -14.25
N GLU A 42 13.03 -8.15 -14.08
CA GLU A 42 13.56 -8.59 -12.79
C GLU A 42 13.83 -7.40 -11.86
N GLU A 43 14.50 -6.37 -12.37
CA GLU A 43 14.78 -5.14 -11.60
C GLU A 43 13.50 -4.44 -11.16
N LEU A 44 12.51 -4.33 -12.06
CA LEU A 44 11.22 -3.70 -11.73
C LEU A 44 10.45 -4.52 -10.69
N ALA A 45 10.53 -5.84 -10.73
CA ALA A 45 9.90 -6.73 -9.76
C ALA A 45 10.58 -6.62 -8.37
N GLU A 46 11.90 -6.54 -8.32
CA GLU A 46 12.64 -6.33 -7.06
C GLU A 46 12.34 -4.96 -6.44
N ALA A 47 12.40 -3.89 -7.23
CA ALA A 47 12.10 -2.55 -6.74
C ALA A 47 10.66 -2.47 -6.18
N ARG A 48 9.69 -3.08 -6.86
CA ARG A 48 8.30 -3.16 -6.38
C ARG A 48 8.16 -3.99 -5.11
N ARG A 49 8.91 -5.09 -4.96
CA ARG A 49 8.93 -5.89 -3.73
C ARG A 49 9.42 -5.07 -2.55
N LYS A 50 10.51 -4.33 -2.72
CA LYS A 50 11.07 -3.47 -1.67
C LYS A 50 10.09 -2.37 -1.23
N VAL A 51 9.49 -1.67 -2.18
CA VAL A 51 8.46 -0.65 -1.88
C VAL A 51 7.26 -1.27 -1.17
N PHE A 52 6.83 -2.46 -1.58
CA PHE A 52 5.73 -3.17 -0.94
C PHE A 52 6.06 -3.57 0.51
N GLU A 53 7.27 -4.06 0.76
CA GLU A 53 7.74 -4.44 2.09
C GLU A 53 7.82 -3.23 3.03
N GLU A 54 8.35 -2.11 2.53
CA GLU A 54 8.41 -0.85 3.28
C GLU A 54 7.01 -0.27 3.56
N MET A 55 6.11 -0.35 2.60
CA MET A 55 4.70 -0.01 2.81
C MET A 55 4.01 -0.94 3.81
N ARG A 56 4.36 -2.24 3.81
CA ARG A 56 3.79 -3.20 4.77
C ARG A 56 4.30 -2.94 6.18
N ALA A 57 5.58 -2.61 6.32
CA ALA A 57 6.18 -2.23 7.60
C ALA A 57 5.52 -0.96 8.18
N THR A 58 5.26 0.03 7.33
CA THR A 58 4.63 1.30 7.75
C THR A 58 3.11 1.22 7.91
N ALA A 59 2.42 0.38 7.12
CA ALA A 59 0.96 0.23 7.21
C ALA A 59 0.49 -0.80 8.25
N GLY A 60 1.40 -1.61 8.81
CA GLY A 60 1.10 -2.68 9.75
C GLY A 60 1.01 -2.26 11.22
N TYR A 61 1.31 -1.00 11.56
CA TYR A 61 1.15 -0.45 12.91
C TYR A 61 -0.10 0.44 12.97
N GLU A 62 -1.27 -0.12 12.70
CA GLU A 62 -2.44 0.30 13.49
C GLU A 62 -2.25 -0.40 14.83
N ASP A 63 -1.65 0.33 15.77
CA ASP A 63 -1.40 -0.03 17.17
C ASP A 63 -2.46 -1.04 17.66
N GLU A 64 -2.09 -2.32 17.82
CA GLU A 64 -3.01 -3.38 18.25
C GLU A 64 -3.68 -2.99 19.58
N ASP A 65 -2.93 -2.30 20.42
CA ASP A 65 -3.37 -1.66 21.67
C ASP A 65 -4.53 -0.65 21.45
N GLU A 66 -4.49 0.20 20.42
CA GLU A 66 -5.58 1.13 20.11
C GLU A 66 -6.88 0.39 19.70
N LYS A 67 -6.76 -0.69 18.92
CA LYS A 67 -7.91 -1.54 18.55
C LYS A 67 -8.53 -2.23 19.77
N GLU A 68 -7.70 -2.76 20.66
CA GLU A 68 -8.19 -3.43 21.88
C GLU A 68 -8.90 -2.43 22.81
N ARG A 69 -8.35 -1.22 22.98
CA ARG A 69 -8.97 -0.14 23.76
C ARG A 69 -10.35 0.23 23.22
N LEU A 70 -10.45 0.46 21.91
CA LEU A 70 -11.72 0.80 21.25
C LEU A 70 -12.74 -0.33 21.39
N TYR A 71 -12.31 -1.58 21.26
CA TYR A 71 -13.17 -2.76 21.44
C TYR A 71 -13.72 -2.85 22.87
N ARG A 72 -12.85 -2.65 23.88
CA ARG A 72 -13.24 -2.67 25.30
C ARG A 72 -14.24 -1.57 25.64
N GLU A 73 -14.02 -0.37 25.13
CA GLU A 73 -14.91 0.78 25.36
C GLU A 73 -16.27 0.60 24.67
N TYR A 74 -16.27 0.08 23.44
CA TYR A 74 -17.50 -0.29 22.72
C TYR A 74 -18.31 -1.36 23.44
N LEU A 75 -17.65 -2.41 23.93
CA LEU A 75 -18.31 -3.47 24.71
C LEU A 75 -18.96 -2.92 25.98
N LYS A 76 -18.24 -2.04 26.68
CA LYS A 76 -18.75 -1.41 27.91
C LYS A 76 -20.01 -0.60 27.62
N TRP A 77 -19.98 0.25 26.59
CA TRP A 77 -21.15 1.03 26.16
C TRP A 77 -22.33 0.13 25.76
N TYR A 78 -22.09 -0.91 24.97
CA TYR A 78 -23.13 -1.82 24.50
C TYR A 78 -23.82 -2.58 25.66
N LEU A 79 -23.04 -3.06 26.62
CA LEU A 79 -23.57 -3.75 27.81
C LEU A 79 -24.32 -2.80 28.75
N SER A 80 -23.89 -1.54 28.87
CA SER A 80 -24.63 -0.52 29.62
C SER A 80 -25.98 -0.23 28.99
N LYS A 81 -26.09 -0.20 27.66
CA LYS A 81 -27.35 0.05 26.95
C LYS A 81 -28.35 -1.12 27.00
N LYS A 82 -27.89 -2.35 27.29
CA LYS A 82 -28.74 -3.56 27.34
C LYS A 82 -29.31 -3.84 28.74
N LYS A 83 -28.81 -3.14 29.76
CA LYS A 83 -29.30 -3.27 31.15
C LYS A 83 -30.36 -2.23 31.52
N GLU A 84 -30.62 -1.27 30.63
CA GLU A 84 -31.77 -0.36 30.69
C GLU A 84 -32.92 -0.89 29.85
#